data_AF-A0A0C3IK90-F1
#
_entry.id   AF-A0A0C3IK90-F1
#
_cell.length_a   1.000
_cell.length_b   1.000
_cell.length_c   1.000
_cell.angle_alpha   90.00
_cell.angle_beta   90.00
_cell.angle_gamma   90.00
#
_symmetry.space_group_name_H-M   'P 1'
#
loop_
_entity.id
_entity.type
_entity.pdbx_description
1 polymer ?
#
loop_
_entity_poly.entity_id
_entity_poly.type
_entity_poly.pdbx_seq_one_letter_code
_entity_poly.pdbx_strand_id
1 'polypeptide(L)'
;NSPIADEWDIISLQEPPINQIGNTHANTHWRVAYLMTKATLNSKPRAVTLVNSQISTNVWEQVPFPSLDIVVICMRTTRGTYCYRNTYALFNIYNDCKHNCTVDTL
;
A
#
# COMPACT_ATOMS: atom_id res chain seq x y z
N ASN A 1 16.09 -11.30 -11.36
CA ASN A 1 15.35 -10.68 -10.24
C ASN A 1 13.83 -10.89 -10.35
N SER A 2 13.34 -12.12 -10.61
CA SER A 2 11.90 -12.46 -10.58
C SER A 2 11.36 -13.25 -9.38
N PRO A 3 12.15 -13.88 -8.46
CA PRO A 3 11.58 -14.81 -7.47
C PRO A 3 10.44 -14.22 -6.63
N ILE A 4 10.61 -12.99 -6.16
CA ILE A 4 9.66 -12.37 -5.23
C ILE A 4 8.32 -12.00 -5.89
N ALA A 5 8.31 -11.72 -7.20
CA ALA A 5 7.09 -11.41 -7.94
C ALA A 5 6.33 -12.68 -8.37
N ASP A 6 7.00 -13.82 -8.36
CA ASP A 6 6.37 -15.12 -8.60
C ASP A 6 5.74 -15.68 -7.30
N GLU A 7 6.18 -15.19 -6.14
CA GLU A 7 5.72 -15.63 -4.82
C GLU A 7 4.66 -14.71 -4.18
N TRP A 8 4.67 -13.41 -4.49
CA TRP A 8 3.84 -12.40 -3.82
C TRP A 8 2.95 -11.61 -4.78
N ASP A 9 1.68 -11.48 -4.39
CA ASP A 9 0.67 -10.68 -5.09
C ASP A 9 0.71 -9.19 -4.68
N ILE A 10 1.01 -8.94 -3.40
CA ILE A 10 0.93 -7.62 -2.78
C ILE A 10 2.06 -7.49 -1.75
N ILE A 11 2.74 -6.35 -1.75
CA ILE A 11 3.76 -6.04 -0.74
C ILE A 11 3.45 -4.66 -0.14
N SER A 12 3.30 -4.62 1.19
CA SER A 12 3.17 -3.37 1.95
C SER A 12 4.54 -2.98 2.49
N LEU A 13 5.06 -1.81 2.08
CA LEU A 13 6.33 -1.29 2.56
C LEU A 13 6.11 -0.01 3.38
N GLN A 14 6.86 0.08 4.47
CA GLN A 14 7.02 1.28 5.29
C GLN A 14 8.43 1.83 5.06
N GLU A 15 8.57 3.15 5.14
CA GLU A 15 9.80 3.89 4.90
C GLU A 15 10.53 3.48 3.61
N PRO A 16 9.83 3.48 2.45
CA PRO A 16 10.40 2.94 1.23
C PRO A 16 11.66 3.70 0.80
N PRO A 17 12.63 3.02 0.17
CA PRO A 17 13.76 3.68 -0.45
C PRO A 17 13.25 4.54 -1.60
N ILE A 18 13.34 5.86 -1.44
CA ILE A 18 12.98 6.83 -2.47
C ILE A 18 14.22 7.27 -3.25
N ASN A 19 14.05 7.50 -4.55
CA ASN A 19 15.06 8.12 -5.38
C ASN A 19 15.04 9.65 -5.22
N GLN A 20 15.97 10.34 -5.90
CA GLN A 20 16.10 11.80 -5.86
C GLN A 20 14.88 12.56 -6.38
N ILE A 21 13.96 11.88 -7.06
CA ILE A 21 12.73 12.45 -7.65
C ILE A 21 11.50 12.09 -6.78
N GLY A 22 11.71 11.44 -5.62
CA GLY A 22 10.64 11.11 -4.67
C GLY A 22 9.90 9.81 -4.95
N ASN A 23 10.33 9.02 -5.94
CA ASN A 23 9.70 7.75 -6.31
C ASN A 23 10.41 6.56 -5.67
N THR A 24 9.63 5.56 -5.25
CA THR A 24 10.14 4.24 -4.87
C THR A 24 10.65 3.51 -6.11
N HIS A 25 11.79 2.83 -6.00
CA HIS A 25 12.29 1.95 -7.05
C HIS A 25 11.40 0.70 -7.18
N ALA A 26 10.62 0.63 -8.25
CA ALA A 26 9.87 -0.56 -8.64
C ALA A 26 10.25 -0.97 -10.06
N ASN A 27 10.41 -2.27 -10.29
CA ASN A 27 10.56 -2.83 -11.63
C ASN A 27 9.17 -3.03 -12.27
N THR A 28 9.12 -3.49 -13.53
CA THR A 28 7.87 -3.67 -14.30
C THR A 28 6.93 -4.75 -13.75
N HIS A 29 7.38 -5.55 -12.79
CA HIS A 29 6.53 -6.54 -12.10
C HIS A 29 5.62 -5.91 -11.04
N TRP A 30 5.82 -4.62 -10.71
CA TRP A 30 5.09 -3.97 -9.62
C TRP A 30 4.45 -2.66 -10.08
N ARG A 31 3.20 -2.47 -9.68
CA ARG A 31 2.50 -1.18 -9.72
C ARG A 31 2.56 -0.57 -8.32
N VAL A 32 3.13 0.62 -8.19
CA VAL A 32 3.27 1.29 -6.88
C VAL A 32 2.05 2.16 -6.60
N ALA A 33 1.37 1.89 -5.50
CA ALA A 33 0.34 2.75 -4.94
C ALA A 33 0.97 3.66 -3.86
N TYR A 34 1.02 4.96 -4.15
CA TYR A 34 1.45 6.01 -3.22
C TYR A 34 0.24 6.65 -2.56
N LEU A 35 0.40 7.20 -1.36
CA LEU A 35 -0.62 8.02 -0.69
C LEU A 35 -1.25 9.07 -1.62
N MET A 36 -2.58 8.97 -1.81
CA MET A 36 -3.34 9.86 -2.69
C MET A 36 -3.90 11.04 -1.91
N THR A 37 -3.07 12.04 -1.56
CA THR A 37 -3.59 13.34 -1.09
C THR A 37 -2.79 14.50 -1.69
N LYS A 38 -3.42 15.65 -1.91
CA LYS A 38 -2.76 16.85 -2.46
C LYS A 38 -1.55 17.31 -1.62
N ALA A 39 -1.48 16.90 -0.36
CA ALA A 39 -0.39 17.15 0.58
C ALA A 39 0.85 16.26 0.37
N THR A 40 0.75 15.15 -0.37
CA THR A 40 1.89 14.23 -0.61
C THR A 40 2.80 14.67 -1.75
N LEU A 41 2.38 15.62 -2.59
CA LEU A 41 3.11 16.04 -3.79
C LEU A 41 4.52 16.60 -3.47
N ASN A 42 4.75 17.08 -2.24
CA ASN A 42 6.01 17.66 -1.80
C ASN A 42 6.62 16.95 -0.57
N SER A 43 6.02 15.85 -0.08
CA SER A 43 6.49 15.13 1.10
C SER A 43 6.94 13.71 0.76
N LYS A 44 8.01 13.25 1.42
CA LYS A 44 8.51 11.88 1.26
C LYS A 44 7.41 10.88 1.67
N PRO A 45 7.04 9.91 0.80
CA PRO A 45 6.06 8.89 1.16
C PRO A 45 6.58 8.04 2.32
N ARG A 46 5.73 7.86 3.35
CA ARG A 46 6.04 7.05 4.55
C ARG A 46 5.65 5.59 4.39
N ALA A 47 4.69 5.31 3.52
CA ALA A 47 4.26 3.97 3.16
C ALA A 47 3.89 3.91 1.68
N VAL A 48 4.13 2.75 1.06
CA VAL A 48 3.70 2.42 -0.29
C VAL A 48 3.20 0.98 -0.32
N THR A 49 2.24 0.70 -1.20
CA THR A 49 1.81 -0.66 -1.45
C THR A 49 2.12 -1.02 -2.89
N LEU A 50 2.86 -2.09 -3.09
CA LEU A 50 3.19 -2.65 -4.39
C LEU A 50 2.15 -3.70 -4.75
N VAL A 51 1.48 -3.53 -5.89
CA VAL A 51 0.55 -4.52 -6.44
C VAL A 51 1.21 -5.20 -7.62
N ASN A 52 1.23 -6.53 -7.63
CA ASN A 52 1.84 -7.30 -8.71
C ASN A 52 1.20 -6.93 -10.06
N SER A 53 2.02 -6.75 -11.09
CA SER A 53 1.56 -6.29 -12.40
C SER A 53 0.70 -7.33 -13.15
N GLN A 54 0.77 -8.59 -12.73
CA GLN A 54 -0.09 -9.68 -13.21
C GLN A 54 -1.55 -9.52 -12.74
N ILE A 55 -1.80 -8.78 -11.66
CA ILE A 55 -3.16 -8.48 -11.19
C ILE A 55 -3.75 -7.37 -12.07
N SER A 56 -4.93 -7.63 -12.63
CA SER A 56 -5.65 -6.67 -13.47
C SER A 56 -5.96 -5.39 -12.70
N THR A 57 -5.70 -4.22 -13.30
CA THR A 57 -6.07 -2.91 -12.73
C THR A 57 -7.58 -2.70 -12.64
N ASN A 58 -8.39 -3.58 -13.25
CA ASN A 58 -9.86 -3.52 -13.16
C ASN A 58 -10.40 -4.15 -11.87
N VAL A 59 -9.58 -4.93 -11.16
CA VAL A 59 -9.99 -5.65 -9.95
C VAL A 59 -9.46 -5.03 -8.67
N TRP A 60 -8.76 -3.91 -8.75
CA TRP A 60 -8.36 -3.18 -7.55
C TRP A 60 -8.30 -1.68 -7.81
N GLU A 61 -8.47 -0.91 -6.74
CA GLU A 61 -8.35 0.54 -6.77
C GLU A 61 -7.74 1.03 -5.47
N GLN A 62 -7.02 2.13 -5.55
CA GLN A 62 -6.61 2.85 -4.35
C GLN A 62 -7.79 3.69 -3.85
N VAL A 63 -8.06 3.61 -2.55
CA VAL A 63 -9.08 4.44 -1.90
C VAL A 63 -8.42 5.67 -1.28
N PRO A 64 -8.89 6.90 -1.60
CA PRO A 64 -8.45 8.09 -0.90
C PRO A 64 -8.73 7.99 0.60
N PHE A 65 -7.75 8.34 1.42
CA PHE A 65 -7.88 8.31 2.87
C PHE A 65 -7.29 9.60 3.48
N PRO A 66 -7.93 10.21 4.48
CA PRO A 66 -7.50 11.49 5.06
C PRO A 66 -6.32 11.33 6.04
N SER A 67 -5.28 10.58 5.66
CA SER A 67 -4.05 10.44 6.44
C SER A 67 -2.85 10.24 5.50
N LEU A 68 -1.70 10.80 5.89
CA LEU A 68 -0.42 10.60 5.21
C LEU A 68 0.28 9.30 5.64
N ASP A 69 -0.29 8.59 6.61
CA ASP A 69 0.30 7.38 7.18
C ASP A 69 -0.45 6.12 6.74
N ILE A 70 -1.50 6.23 5.94
CA ILE A 70 -2.37 5.10 5.58
C ILE A 70 -2.56 5.00 4.06
N VAL A 71 -2.11 3.90 3.48
CA VAL A 71 -2.42 3.52 2.09
C VAL A 71 -3.52 2.46 2.11
N VAL A 72 -4.65 2.76 1.44
CA VAL A 72 -5.78 1.84 1.34
C VAL A 72 -5.90 1.33 -0.09
N ILE A 73 -5.91 0.00 -0.26
CA ILE A 73 -6.23 -0.66 -1.52
C ILE A 73 -7.49 -1.49 -1.33
N CYS A 74 -8.48 -1.28 -2.18
CA CYS A 74 -9.64 -2.17 -2.29
C CYS A 74 -9.46 -3.12 -3.47
N MET A 75 -9.71 -4.41 -3.24
CA MET A 75 -9.66 -5.46 -4.26
C MET A 75 -11.01 -6.13 -4.39
N ARG A 76 -11.43 -6.39 -5.62
CA ARG A 76 -12.67 -7.07 -5.98
C ARG A 76 -12.31 -8.48 -6.43
N THR A 77 -12.95 -9.50 -5.84
CA THR A 77 -12.81 -10.89 -6.28
C THR A 77 -14.11 -11.42 -6.85
N THR A 78 -14.02 -12.41 -7.73
CA THR A 78 -15.18 -13.21 -8.16
C THR A 78 -15.36 -14.45 -7.30
N ARG A 79 -14.40 -14.76 -6.41
CA ARG A 79 -14.42 -15.96 -5.56
C ARG A 79 -15.10 -15.66 -4.22
N GLY A 80 -16.20 -16.36 -3.94
CA GLY A 80 -16.94 -16.30 -2.69
C GLY A 80 -18.39 -16.73 -2.91
N THR A 81 -18.98 -17.48 -1.97
CA THR A 81 -20.36 -18.01 -2.06
C THR A 81 -21.42 -16.91 -2.16
N TYR A 82 -21.06 -15.66 -1.83
CA TYR A 82 -21.91 -14.49 -1.87
C TYR A 82 -21.23 -13.35 -2.64
N CYS A 83 -21.50 -13.27 -3.94
CA CYS A 83 -20.91 -12.32 -4.90
C CYS A 83 -21.01 -10.84 -4.50
N TYR A 84 -21.93 -10.46 -3.62
CA TYR A 84 -22.11 -9.09 -3.14
C TYR A 84 -21.19 -8.67 -1.97
N ARG A 85 -20.35 -9.59 -1.44
CA ARG A 85 -19.40 -9.31 -0.33
C ARG A 85 -17.92 -9.52 -0.71
N ASN A 86 -17.62 -9.61 -2.00
CA ASN A 86 -16.30 -10.03 -2.48
C ASN A 86 -15.29 -8.89 -2.62
N THR A 87 -15.30 -7.94 -1.68
CA THR A 87 -14.32 -6.84 -1.66
C THR A 87 -13.45 -6.95 -0.42
N TYR A 88 -12.13 -6.92 -0.61
CA TYR A 88 -11.15 -6.85 0.48
C TYR A 88 -10.50 -5.48 0.50
N ALA A 89 -10.49 -4.84 1.66
CA ALA A 89 -9.73 -3.62 1.89
C ALA A 89 -8.43 -3.97 2.62
N LEU A 90 -7.30 -3.65 2.00
CA LEU A 90 -5.98 -3.73 2.59
C LEU A 90 -5.59 -2.34 3.12
N PHE A 91 -5.23 -2.28 4.39
CA PHE A 91 -4.73 -1.07 5.03
C PHE A 91 -3.24 -1.24 5.34
N ASN A 92 -2.40 -0.50 4.62
CA ASN A 92 -0.99 -0.36 4.97
C ASN A 92 -0.84 0.89 5.85
N ILE A 93 -0.61 0.67 7.14
CA ILE A 93 -0.57 1.71 8.16
C ILE A 93 0.88 1.87 8.61
N TYR A 94 1.44 3.06 8.40
CA TYR A 94 2.68 3.49 9.00
C TYR A 94 2.42 3.90 10.45
N ASN A 95 3.18 3.32 11.37
CA ASN A 95 3.19 3.72 12.77
C ASN A 95 4.54 4.40 13.05
N ASP A 96 4.52 5.61 13.60
CA ASP A 96 5.74 6.37 13.86
C ASP A 96 6.57 5.80 15.01
N CYS A 97 6.01 4.88 15.80
CA CYS A 97 6.64 4.17 16.92
C CYS A 97 7.34 5.11 17.93
N LYS A 98 6.98 6.39 17.97
CA LYS A 98 7.59 7.42 18.84
C LYS A 98 6.79 7.69 20.11
N HIS A 99 5.64 7.05 20.24
CA HIS A 99 4.67 7.28 21.31
C HIS A 99 4.44 6.00 22.12
N ASN A 100 5.52 5.45 22.72
CA ASN A 100 5.52 4.21 23.50
C ASN A 100 5.23 4.41 25.01
N CYS A 101 4.84 5.61 25.44
CA CYS A 101 4.66 5.95 26.86
C CYS A 101 3.45 5.28 27.55
N THR A 102 2.74 4.36 26.88
CA THR A 102 1.53 3.72 27.41
C THR A 102 1.80 2.62 28.43
N VAL A 103 3.05 2.13 28.57
CA VAL A 103 3.39 1.03 29.50
C VAL A 103 3.96 1.52 30.83
N ASP A 104 4.40 2.79 30.92
CA ASP A 104 4.99 3.38 32.13
C ASP A 104 3.95 4.07 33.05
N THR A 105 2.66 3.82 32.83
CA THR A 105 1.55 4.45 33.58
C THR A 105 0.77 3.49 34.48
N LEU A 106 1.40 2.39 34.92
CA LEU A 106 0.87 1.50 35.96
C LEU A 106 1.58 1.71 37.31
#